data_AF-A0A7D4BA53-F1
#
_entry.id   AF-A0A7D4BA53-F1
#
_cell.length_a   1.000
_cell.length_b   1.000
_cell.length_c   1.000
_cell.angle_alpha   90.00
_cell.angle_beta   90.00
_cell.angle_gamma   90.00
#
_symmetry.space_group_name_H-M   'P 1'
#
loop_
_entity.id
_entity.type
_entity.pdbx_description
1 polymer ?
#
loop_
_entity_poly.entity_id
_entity_poly.type
_entity_poly.pdbx_seq_one_letter_code
_entity_poly.pdbx_strand_id
1 'polypeptide(L)'
;MGCGGHRQANTGRRPDQQALALATISPWVNDSDDATDASLLAAHRGQLADTYVAYAGTGNFTTQGDYVRIDDPGVWSEFVYQPAIIYHGQIHYHSIWRDHMRNYGGNFYRED
;
A
#
# COMPACT_ATOMS: atom_id res chain seq x y z
N MET A 1 -9.05 5.02 -23.98
CA MET A 1 -8.32 4.85 -22.71
C MET A 1 -8.30 3.37 -22.41
N GLY A 2 -7.19 2.68 -22.70
CA GLY A 2 -7.09 1.24 -22.44
C GLY A 2 -6.74 1.02 -20.97
N CYS A 3 -7.67 0.46 -20.19
CA CYS A 3 -7.38 -0.07 -18.86
C CYS A 3 -6.55 -1.35 -19.00
N GLY A 4 -5.25 -1.21 -19.28
CA GLY A 4 -4.28 -2.29 -19.15
C GLY A 4 -3.82 -2.38 -17.71
N GLY A 5 -4.70 -2.81 -16.79
CA GLY A 5 -4.31 -3.03 -15.41
C GLY A 5 -3.47 -4.29 -15.30
N HIS A 6 -2.16 -4.15 -15.10
CA HIS A 6 -1.30 -5.28 -14.79
C HIS A 6 -1.52 -5.66 -13.33
N ARG A 7 -2.31 -6.72 -13.09
CA ARG A 7 -2.36 -7.38 -11.79
C ARG A 7 -1.24 -8.41 -11.75
N GLN A 8 -0.18 -8.11 -11.02
CA GLN A 8 0.82 -9.10 -10.68
C GLN A 8 0.48 -9.60 -9.27
N ALA A 9 0.02 -10.85 -9.18
CA ALA A 9 0.11 -11.51 -7.88
C ALA A 9 1.57 -11.41 -7.43
N ASN A 10 1.83 -11.11 -6.15
CA ASN A 10 3.16 -11.28 -5.59
C ASN A 10 3.42 -12.78 -5.67
N THR A 11 3.96 -13.22 -6.81
CA THR A 11 3.93 -14.60 -7.28
C THR A 11 5.02 -15.33 -6.54
N GLY A 12 4.75 -15.61 -5.26
CA GLY A 12 5.48 -16.53 -4.41
C GLY A 12 6.88 -16.08 -3.98
N ARG A 13 6.99 -15.81 -2.67
CA ARG A 13 8.15 -16.15 -1.82
C ARG A 13 9.47 -15.38 -1.98
N ARG A 14 9.59 -14.40 -2.89
CA ARG A 14 10.84 -13.64 -2.97
C ARG A 14 10.95 -12.66 -1.80
N PRO A 15 11.90 -12.86 -0.86
CA PRO A 15 11.95 -12.09 0.38
C PRO A 15 12.14 -10.58 0.15
N ASP A 16 12.82 -10.20 -0.92
CA ASP A 16 13.00 -8.82 -1.36
C ASP A 16 11.67 -8.13 -1.70
N GLN A 17 10.77 -8.81 -2.42
CA GLN A 17 9.47 -8.24 -2.79
C GLN A 17 8.55 -8.12 -1.57
N GLN A 18 8.59 -9.10 -0.67
CA GLN A 18 7.85 -9.04 0.59
C GLN A 18 8.35 -7.91 1.49
N ALA A 19 9.67 -7.70 1.55
CA ALA A 19 10.25 -6.59 2.28
C ALA A 19 9.81 -5.23 1.71
N LEU A 20 9.74 -5.10 0.38
CA LEU A 20 9.21 -3.88 -0.27
C LEU A 20 7.73 -3.66 0.07
N ALA A 21 6.89 -4.70 -0.03
CA ALA A 21 5.47 -4.60 0.32
C ALA A 21 5.26 -4.18 1.79
N LEU A 22 6.01 -4.78 2.71
CA LEU A 22 5.97 -4.40 4.13
C LEU A 22 6.44 -2.95 4.34
N ALA A 23 7.52 -2.53 3.66
CA ALA A 23 8.03 -1.18 3.75
C ALA A 23 7.03 -0.13 3.23
N THR A 24 6.20 -0.46 2.24
CA THR A 24 5.16 0.44 1.72
C THR A 24 4.06 0.71 2.75
N ILE A 25 3.70 -0.28 3.57
CA ILE A 25 2.61 -0.14 4.56
C ILE A 25 3.08 0.44 5.90
N SER A 26 4.36 0.26 6.27
CA SER A 26 4.87 0.64 7.59
C SER A 26 4.64 2.12 7.96
N PRO A 27 4.85 3.12 7.08
CA PRO A 27 4.67 4.52 7.47
C PRO A 27 3.28 4.84 8.02
N TRP A 28 2.23 4.20 7.50
CA TRP A 28 0.86 4.39 7.95
C TRP A 28 0.54 3.64 9.23
N VAL A 29 1.07 2.43 9.36
CA VAL A 29 0.92 1.64 10.58
C VAL A 29 1.56 2.40 11.74
N ASN A 30 2.75 2.96 11.52
CA ASN A 30 3.57 3.67 12.50
C ASN A 30 3.00 5.02 12.96
N ASP A 31 1.83 5.44 12.46
CA ASP A 31 1.10 6.58 13.00
C ASP A 31 0.30 6.20 14.28
N SER A 32 0.29 4.93 14.67
CA SER A 32 -0.36 4.42 15.89
C SER A 32 0.62 4.42 17.07
N ASP A 33 0.18 3.90 18.23
CA ASP A 33 1.10 3.69 19.36
C ASP A 33 1.98 2.44 19.17
N ASP A 34 3.17 2.43 19.78
CA ASP A 34 4.17 1.36 19.65
C ASP A 34 3.60 -0.07 19.78
N ALA A 35 2.63 -0.30 20.67
CA ALA A 35 2.06 -1.63 20.88
C ALA A 35 1.10 -2.03 19.75
N THR A 36 0.32 -1.07 19.26
CA THR A 36 -0.56 -1.24 18.10
C THR A 36 0.28 -1.45 16.83
N ASP A 37 1.32 -0.64 16.62
CA ASP A 37 2.23 -0.74 15.47
C ASP A 37 2.86 -2.14 15.39
N ALA A 38 3.44 -2.60 16.50
CA ALA A 38 4.09 -3.90 16.56
C ALA A 38 3.11 -5.04 16.24
N SER A 39 1.87 -4.94 16.74
CA SER A 39 0.81 -5.93 16.48
C SER A 39 0.40 -5.94 15.01
N LEU A 40 0.18 -4.78 14.39
CA LEU A 40 -0.25 -4.67 12.99
C LEU A 40 0.86 -5.10 12.03
N LEU A 41 2.10 -4.66 12.24
CA LEU A 41 3.24 -5.07 11.42
C LEU A 41 3.49 -6.58 11.51
N ALA A 42 3.27 -7.20 12.68
CA ALA A 42 3.36 -8.66 12.82
C ALA A 42 2.25 -9.36 12.01
N ALA A 43 1.01 -8.87 12.07
CA ALA A 43 -0.11 -9.41 11.31
C ALA A 43 0.14 -9.33 9.79
N HIS A 44 0.47 -8.14 9.27
CA HIS A 44 0.74 -7.96 7.84
C HIS A 44 1.93 -8.81 7.38
N ARG A 45 3.00 -8.92 8.18
CA ARG A 45 4.15 -9.78 7.87
C ARG A 45 3.75 -11.23 7.65
N GLY A 46 2.80 -11.74 8.44
CA GLY A 46 2.25 -13.10 8.28
C GLY A 46 1.41 -13.28 7.01
N GLN A 47 0.95 -12.19 6.41
CA GLN A 47 0.02 -12.16 5.27
C GLN A 47 0.71 -11.82 3.94
N LEU A 48 2.00 -11.48 3.94
CA LEU A 48 2.75 -11.05 2.74
C LEU A 48 2.82 -12.09 1.61
N ALA A 49 2.60 -13.37 1.92
CA ALA A 49 2.55 -14.43 0.93
C ALA A 49 1.30 -14.35 0.03
N ASP A 50 0.23 -13.74 0.54
CA ASP A 50 -1.07 -13.59 -0.12
C ASP A 50 -1.32 -12.14 -0.60
N THR A 51 -0.25 -11.36 -0.74
CA THR A 51 -0.31 -9.99 -1.26
C THR A 51 -0.43 -9.96 -2.78
N TYR A 52 -1.28 -9.08 -3.29
CA TYR A 52 -1.41 -8.75 -4.70
C TYR A 52 -0.92 -7.33 -4.95
N VAL A 53 -0.22 -7.15 -6.07
CA VAL A 53 0.22 -5.84 -6.54
C VAL A 53 -0.48 -5.53 -7.85
N ALA A 54 -1.20 -4.42 -7.91
CA ALA A 54 -1.72 -3.88 -9.16
C ALA A 54 -1.00 -2.58 -9.46
N TYR A 55 -0.66 -2.35 -10.73
CA TYR A 55 -0.06 -1.08 -11.15
C TYR A 55 -0.58 -0.64 -12.50
N ALA A 56 -0.46 0.66 -12.76
CA ALA A 56 -0.77 1.28 -14.05
C ALA A 56 0.24 2.39 -14.36
N GLY A 57 0.34 2.71 -15.65
CA GLY A 57 1.25 3.75 -16.14
C GLY A 57 2.66 3.22 -16.40
N THR A 58 3.65 4.04 -16.09
CA THR A 58 5.05 3.82 -16.45
C THR A 58 5.83 2.99 -15.42
N GLY A 59 5.30 2.85 -14.20
CA GLY A 59 5.98 2.23 -13.06
C GLY A 59 7.08 3.10 -12.43
N ASN A 60 7.39 4.27 -12.98
CA ASN A 60 8.43 5.17 -12.46
C ASN A 60 7.88 6.29 -11.56
N PHE A 61 6.54 6.41 -11.42
CA PHE A 61 5.89 7.45 -10.61
C PHE A 61 6.26 8.88 -11.02
N THR A 62 6.38 9.11 -12.34
CA THR A 62 6.76 10.41 -12.92
C THR A 62 5.68 10.98 -13.85
N THR A 63 4.67 10.19 -14.20
CA THR A 63 3.65 10.54 -15.18
C THR A 63 2.26 10.54 -14.56
N GLN A 64 1.41 11.50 -14.96
CA GLN A 64 0.02 11.61 -14.49
C GLN A 64 -0.71 10.28 -14.62
N GLY A 65 -1.21 9.76 -13.49
CA GLY A 65 -1.92 8.48 -13.44
C GLY A 65 -1.03 7.25 -13.24
N ASP A 66 0.29 7.42 -13.03
CA ASP A 66 1.13 6.35 -12.47
C ASP A 66 0.55 5.94 -11.12
N TYR A 67 0.34 4.63 -10.93
CA TYR A 67 -0.42 4.10 -9.81
C TYR A 67 0.13 2.75 -9.37
N VAL A 68 0.12 2.50 -8.06
CA VAL A 68 0.29 1.16 -7.47
C VAL A 68 -0.73 0.95 -6.36
N ARG A 69 -1.19 -0.29 -6.25
CA ARG A 69 -1.93 -0.81 -5.11
C ARG A 69 -1.26 -2.05 -4.57
N ILE A 70 -1.11 -2.07 -3.25
CA ILE A 70 -0.74 -3.23 -2.46
C ILE A 70 -2.01 -3.70 -1.73
N ASP A 71 -2.39 -4.94 -1.97
CA ASP A 71 -3.63 -5.53 -1.49
C ASP A 71 -3.29 -6.88 -0.84
N ASP A 72 -3.25 -6.94 0.48
CA ASP A 72 -3.09 -8.19 1.23
C ASP A 72 -4.41 -8.52 1.97
N PRO A 73 -4.55 -9.69 2.60
CA PRO A 73 -5.76 -10.05 3.34
C PRO A 73 -6.24 -8.98 4.34
N GLY A 74 -5.31 -8.29 5.01
CA GLY A 74 -5.59 -7.28 6.02
C GLY A 74 -5.47 -5.84 5.53
N VAL A 75 -4.85 -5.55 4.39
CA VAL A 75 -4.52 -4.18 3.98
C VAL A 75 -4.88 -3.85 2.54
N TRP A 76 -5.27 -2.60 2.34
CA TRP A 76 -5.26 -1.91 1.05
C TRP A 76 -4.48 -0.62 1.18
N SER A 77 -3.35 -0.56 0.49
CA SER A 77 -2.56 0.67 0.31
C SER A 77 -2.49 1.07 -1.16
N GLU A 78 -2.72 2.35 -1.44
CA GLU A 78 -2.67 2.95 -2.78
C GLU A 78 -1.73 4.13 -2.82
N PHE A 79 -1.05 4.28 -3.96
CA PHE A 79 -0.30 5.47 -4.32
C PHE A 79 -0.62 5.86 -5.75
N VAL A 80 -0.86 7.14 -5.99
CA VAL A 80 -1.08 7.71 -7.32
C VAL A 80 -0.30 9.00 -7.49
N TYR A 81 0.31 9.17 -8.65
CA TYR A 81 0.84 10.44 -9.08
C TYR A 81 -0.27 11.28 -9.73
N GLN A 82 -0.54 12.44 -9.13
CA GLN A 82 -1.47 13.43 -9.68
C GLN A 82 -0.78 14.80 -9.65
N PRO A 83 -0.70 15.56 -10.74
CA PRO A 83 -0.07 16.87 -10.71
C PRO A 83 -0.84 17.81 -9.77
N ALA A 84 -0.12 18.63 -9.00
CA ALA A 84 -0.74 19.64 -8.16
C ALA A 84 -1.47 20.68 -9.03
N ILE A 85 -2.71 21.01 -8.66
CA ILE A 85 -3.52 22.03 -9.37
C ILE A 85 -2.95 23.43 -9.11
N ILE A 86 -2.39 23.67 -7.92
CA ILE A 86 -1.88 24.99 -7.49
C ILE A 86 -0.37 25.13 -7.71
N TYR A 87 0.40 24.05 -7.51
CA TYR A 87 1.85 24.03 -7.64
C TYR A 87 2.28 23.38 -8.96
N HIS A 88 2.10 24.12 -10.04
CA HIS A 88 2.41 23.66 -11.39
C HIS A 88 3.85 23.14 -11.51
N GLY A 89 4.02 22.00 -12.18
CA GLY A 89 5.33 21.39 -12.42
C GLY A 89 5.91 20.61 -11.24
N GLN A 90 5.21 20.54 -10.10
CA GLN A 90 5.60 19.68 -8.98
C GLN A 90 4.87 18.34 -9.01
N ILE A 91 5.61 17.33 -8.62
CA ILE A 91 5.09 15.99 -8.35
C ILE A 91 4.28 16.03 -7.06
N HIS A 92 3.02 15.62 -7.11
CA HIS A 92 2.15 15.53 -5.94
C HIS A 92 1.59 14.11 -5.83
N TYR A 93 2.02 13.39 -4.81
CA TYR A 93 1.57 12.03 -4.58
C TYR A 93 0.35 12.04 -3.67
N HIS A 94 -0.65 11.26 -4.03
CA HIS A 94 -1.75 10.91 -3.14
C HIS A 94 -1.58 9.47 -2.71
N SER A 95 -1.94 9.22 -1.47
CA SER A 95 -1.87 7.88 -0.89
C SER A 95 -3.04 7.63 0.02
N ILE A 96 -3.41 6.36 0.10
CA ILE A 96 -4.45 5.86 1.01
C ILE A 96 -3.88 4.60 1.66
N TRP A 97 -4.20 4.42 2.93
CA TRP A 97 -4.01 3.17 3.64
C TRP A 97 -5.29 2.83 4.41
N ARG A 98 -5.71 1.58 4.32
CA ARG A 98 -6.82 1.03 5.09
C ARG A 98 -6.47 -0.38 5.52
N ASP A 99 -6.62 -0.67 6.81
CA ASP A 99 -6.72 -2.05 7.28
C ASP A 99 -8.19 -2.50 7.14
N HIS A 100 -8.41 -3.60 6.43
CA HIS A 100 -9.73 -4.15 6.13
C HIS A 100 -10.45 -4.71 7.36
N MET A 101 -9.70 -5.06 8.40
CA MET A 101 -10.17 -5.88 9.51
C MET A 101 -10.02 -5.17 10.86
N ARG A 102 -8.91 -4.44 11.02
CA ARG A 102 -8.41 -3.98 12.32
C ARG A 102 -8.40 -2.48 12.47
N ASN A 103 -8.65 -1.68 11.42
CA ASN A 103 -8.76 -0.23 11.53
C ASN A 103 -10.10 0.28 10.97
N TYR A 104 -10.84 1.02 11.80
CA TYR A 104 -11.93 1.87 11.34
C TYR A 104 -11.74 3.31 11.81
N GLY A 105 -11.21 4.16 10.92
CA GLY A 105 -11.04 5.59 11.18
C GLY A 105 -10.02 5.91 12.28
N GLY A 106 -8.98 5.09 12.41
CA GLY A 106 -7.97 5.23 13.47
C GLY A 106 -8.28 4.48 14.76
N ASN A 107 -9.41 3.75 14.84
CA ASN A 107 -9.71 2.85 15.96
C ASN A 107 -9.23 1.45 15.63
N PHE A 108 -8.41 0.88 16.51
CA PHE A 108 -7.77 -0.42 16.28
C PHE A 108 -8.39 -1.53 17.12
N TYR A 109 -8.70 -2.65 16.48
CA TYR A 109 -9.30 -3.83 17.12
C TYR A 109 -8.33 -5.01 17.05
N ARG A 110 -8.34 -5.83 18.10
CA ARG A 110 -7.60 -7.10 18.13
C ARG A 110 -8.52 -8.22 17.65
N GLU A 111 -7.97 -9.15 16.88
CA GLU A 111 -8.59 -10.47 16.67
C GLU A 111 -8.20 -11.33 17.87
N ASP A 112 -9.20 -11.88 18.56
CA ASP A 112 -9.08 -12.73 19.74
C ASP A 112 -8.70 -14.19 19.41
#